data_AF-A0A429E740-F1
#
_entry.id   AF-A0A429E740-F1
#
_cell.length_a   1.000
_cell.length_b   1.000
_cell.length_c   1.000
_cell.angle_alpha   90.00
_cell.angle_beta   90.00
_cell.angle_gamma   90.00
#
_symmetry.space_group_name_H-M   'P 1'
#
loop_
_entity.id
_entity.type
_entity.pdbx_description
1 polymer ?
#
loop_
_entity_poly.entity_id
_entity_poly.type
_entity_poly.pdbx_seq_one_letter_code
_entity_poly.pdbx_strand_id
1 'polypeptide(L)'
;MEIPQPASGDPMWAGQDASQGRLVVMICGVGGPGGGYPGDARLVYVPSGAAAPAVPQVSPAELARQAIERMDLAAPDIRLAPPADSPYGATIGFPVWMWSARSESTTGPVTRTASAGATSVTATAKLTRITWSMGDGASHVCAGPGTPFAEDRAGLRSPDCGHVYLTKPSAGAFPIAATGHWEINWSGGGATGSEAMDLTSNTRLPVREIRTLNSGAGRS
;
A
#
# COMPACT_ATOMS: atom_id res chain seq x y z
N MET A 1 30.38 27.49 -5.69
CA MET A 1 31.55 28.02 -4.96
C MET A 1 32.66 27.01 -5.14
N GLU A 2 33.65 27.34 -5.96
CA GLU A 2 34.73 26.40 -6.30
C GLU A 2 35.78 26.47 -5.19
N ILE A 3 36.08 25.31 -4.58
CA ILE A 3 37.07 25.22 -3.51
C ILE A 3 38.45 25.40 -4.16
N PRO A 4 39.31 26.33 -3.68
CA PRO A 4 40.64 26.52 -4.23
C PRO A 4 41.43 25.21 -4.14
N GLN A 5 42.08 24.85 -5.24
CA GLN A 5 42.86 23.62 -5.33
C GLN A 5 44.13 23.72 -4.48
N PRO A 6 44.57 22.62 -3.84
CA PRO A 6 45.84 22.59 -3.10
C PRO A 6 47.03 22.90 -4.00
N ALA A 7 48.13 23.36 -3.41
CA ALA A 7 49.37 23.61 -4.14
C ALA A 7 49.93 22.33 -4.79
N SER A 8 50.76 22.47 -5.83
CA SER A 8 51.46 21.34 -6.43
C SER A 8 52.37 20.67 -5.39
N GLY A 9 52.31 19.34 -5.31
CA GLY A 9 53.06 18.55 -4.33
C GLY A 9 52.37 18.36 -2.98
N ASP A 10 51.18 18.93 -2.78
CA ASP A 10 50.37 18.68 -1.57
C ASP A 10 50.02 17.17 -1.44
N PRO A 11 50.15 16.56 -0.25
CA PRO A 11 49.76 15.17 -0.02
C PRO A 11 48.33 14.82 -0.44
N MET A 12 47.41 15.79 -0.48
CA MET A 12 46.04 15.61 -0.95
C MET A 12 45.94 15.11 -2.39
N TRP A 13 46.97 15.35 -3.22
CA TRP A 13 47.04 14.82 -4.58
C TRP A 13 47.28 13.30 -4.63
N ALA A 14 47.69 12.67 -3.52
CA ALA A 14 47.92 11.22 -3.43
C ALA A 14 48.76 10.64 -4.58
N GLY A 15 49.79 11.38 -5.01
CA GLY A 15 50.69 11.00 -6.12
C GLY A 15 50.20 11.39 -7.51
N GLN A 16 49.05 12.04 -7.64
CA GLN A 16 48.53 12.57 -8.90
C GLN A 16 49.16 13.93 -9.26
N ASP A 17 49.24 14.23 -10.55
CA ASP A 17 49.84 15.48 -11.05
C ASP A 17 48.82 16.63 -11.03
N ALA A 18 49.10 17.64 -10.20
CA ALA A 18 48.27 18.84 -10.06
C ALA A 18 48.10 19.65 -11.35
N SER A 19 49.01 19.51 -12.33
CA SER A 19 48.92 20.17 -13.63
C SER A 19 48.01 19.42 -14.62
N GLN A 20 47.73 18.14 -14.35
CA GLN A 20 46.99 17.25 -15.25
C GLN A 20 45.58 16.95 -14.74
N GLY A 21 45.09 17.65 -13.72
CA GLY A 21 43.75 17.44 -13.20
C GLY A 21 43.37 18.34 -12.03
N ARG A 22 42.26 18.02 -11.39
CA ARG A 22 41.75 18.70 -10.19
C ARG A 22 41.21 17.70 -9.19
N LEU A 23 41.26 18.05 -7.91
CA LEU A 23 40.57 17.34 -6.84
C LEU A 23 39.16 17.90 -6.69
N VAL A 24 38.17 16.99 -6.72
CA VAL A 24 36.78 17.32 -6.43
C VAL A 24 36.35 16.62 -5.14
N VAL A 25 35.60 17.31 -4.30
CA VAL A 25 34.95 16.71 -3.14
C VAL A 25 33.68 16.02 -3.63
N MET A 26 33.66 14.69 -3.51
CA MET A 26 32.47 13.88 -3.77
C MET A 26 31.83 13.51 -2.43
N ILE A 27 30.59 13.94 -2.22
CA ILE A 27 29.80 13.57 -1.03
C ILE A 27 28.86 12.44 -1.47
N CYS A 28 28.98 11.26 -0.86
CA CYS A 28 28.13 10.12 -1.18
C CYS A 28 27.00 10.03 -0.12
N GLY A 29 25.75 10.20 -0.52
CA GLY A 29 24.64 10.08 0.42
C GLY A 29 24.22 8.63 0.62
N VAL A 30 24.79 7.89 1.59
CA VAL A 30 24.21 6.61 2.03
C VAL A 30 23.28 6.85 3.23
N GLY A 31 22.04 7.22 2.94
CA GLY A 31 21.01 7.47 3.95
C GLY A 31 20.24 6.22 4.35
N GLY A 32 20.72 5.49 5.35
CA GLY A 32 19.92 4.55 6.14
C GLY A 32 19.05 5.28 7.20
N PRO A 33 18.09 4.59 7.85
CA PRO A 33 17.21 5.20 8.85
C PRO A 33 18.02 5.54 10.12
N GLY A 34 18.40 6.81 10.24
CA GLY A 34 19.27 7.30 11.31
C GLY A 34 20.01 8.61 11.02
N GLY A 35 19.92 9.16 9.80
CA GLY A 35 20.56 10.44 9.44
C GLY A 35 22.08 10.29 9.33
N GLY A 36 22.58 10.06 8.12
CA GLY A 36 24.02 9.91 7.86
C GLY A 36 24.80 11.20 8.15
N TYR A 37 25.86 11.09 8.94
CA TYR A 37 26.86 12.13 9.20
C TYR A 37 27.53 12.61 7.89
N PRO A 38 28.10 13.83 7.84
CA PRO A 38 28.85 14.39 6.70
C PRO A 38 30.21 13.70 6.41
N GLY A 39 30.38 12.43 6.79
CA GLY A 39 31.68 11.79 7.00
C GLY A 39 32.24 10.96 5.84
N ASP A 40 31.54 10.75 4.74
CA ASP A 40 32.05 9.97 3.60
C ASP A 40 32.39 10.83 2.38
N ALA A 41 32.60 12.13 2.59
CA ALA A 41 33.20 12.99 1.59
C ALA A 41 34.56 12.43 1.17
N ARG A 42 34.70 12.06 -0.10
CA ARG A 42 35.95 11.58 -0.70
C ARG A 42 36.51 12.63 -1.63
N LEU A 43 37.82 12.84 -1.56
CA LEU A 43 38.53 13.58 -2.59
C LEU A 43 38.77 12.64 -3.77
N VAL A 44 38.35 13.08 -4.96
CA VAL A 44 38.51 12.33 -6.20
C VAL A 44 39.36 13.17 -7.15
N TYR A 45 40.43 12.58 -7.67
CA TYR A 45 41.21 13.19 -8.74
C TYR A 45 40.50 13.03 -10.09
N VAL A 46 40.29 14.14 -10.78
CA VAL A 46 39.65 14.20 -12.10
C VAL A 46 40.67 14.74 -13.10
N PRO A 47 41.11 13.93 -14.08
CA PRO A 47 42.03 14.38 -15.11
C PRO A 47 41.50 15.58 -15.91
N SER A 48 42.41 16.40 -16.43
CA SER A 48 42.09 17.52 -17.31
C SER A 48 41.39 17.03 -18.58
N GLY A 49 40.22 17.60 -18.87
CA GLY A 49 39.37 17.17 -19.98
C GLY A 49 38.42 16.01 -19.64
N ALA A 50 38.55 15.38 -18.46
CA ALA A 50 37.57 14.40 -17.99
C ALA A 50 36.39 15.09 -17.29
N ALA A 51 35.19 14.53 -17.48
CA ALA A 51 34.02 14.92 -16.70
C ALA A 51 34.21 14.49 -15.24
N ALA A 52 33.71 15.29 -14.30
CA ALA A 52 33.65 14.86 -12.91
C ALA A 52 32.76 13.61 -12.80
N PRO A 53 33.10 12.65 -11.92
CA PRO A 53 32.30 11.43 -11.78
C PRO A 53 30.88 11.78 -11.32
N ALA A 54 29.88 11.24 -12.01
CA ALA A 54 28.47 11.45 -11.70
C ALA A 54 28.09 10.64 -10.45
N VAL A 55 27.48 11.31 -9.47
CA VAL A 55 26.82 10.60 -8.36
C VAL A 55 25.51 10.02 -8.91
N PRO A 56 25.22 8.71 -8.79
CA PRO A 56 23.93 8.15 -9.17
C PRO A 56 22.82 8.93 -8.48
N GLN A 57 22.02 9.66 -9.26
CA GLN A 57 20.87 10.39 -8.73
C GLN A 57 19.69 9.43 -8.71
N VAL A 58 19.18 9.11 -7.53
CA VAL A 58 17.90 8.41 -7.40
C VAL A 58 16.83 9.34 -7.96
N SER A 59 16.09 8.87 -8.95
CA SER A 59 15.04 9.67 -9.58
C SER A 59 13.89 9.93 -8.60
N PRO A 60 13.12 11.03 -8.76
CA PRO A 60 11.92 11.26 -7.95
C PRO A 60 10.92 10.09 -7.98
N ALA A 61 10.80 9.39 -9.12
CA ALA A 61 9.92 8.23 -9.25
C ALA A 61 10.43 7.00 -8.48
N GLU A 62 11.74 6.83 -8.31
CA GLU A 62 12.30 5.79 -7.44
C GLU A 62 12.10 6.12 -5.97
N LEU A 63 12.27 7.39 -5.57
CA LEU A 63 11.94 7.83 -4.21
C LEU A 63 10.44 7.70 -3.93
N ALA A 64 9.56 7.97 -4.90
CA ALA A 64 8.13 7.74 -4.78
C ALA A 64 7.83 6.28 -4.47
N ARG A 65 8.39 5.34 -5.24
CA ARG A 65 8.22 3.89 -5.00
C ARG A 65 8.73 3.47 -3.62
N GLN A 66 9.89 3.96 -3.17
CA GLN A 66 10.39 3.70 -1.82
C GLN A 66 9.46 4.25 -0.73
N ALA A 67 8.86 5.44 -0.94
CA ALA A 67 7.89 5.99 -0.01
C ALA A 67 6.62 5.12 0.03
N ILE A 68 6.14 4.65 -1.12
CA ILE A 68 4.97 3.77 -1.25
C ILE A 68 5.21 2.42 -0.56
N GLU A 69 6.38 1.81 -0.76
CA GLU A 69 6.74 0.54 -0.09
C GLU A 69 6.71 0.66 1.43
N ARG A 70 7.12 1.81 2.00
CA ARG A 70 7.08 2.08 3.45
C ARG A 70 5.69 2.33 4.02
N MET A 71 4.66 2.36 3.18
CA MET A 71 3.28 2.51 3.63
C MET A 71 2.70 1.21 4.16
N ASP A 72 3.32 0.06 3.85
CA ASP A 72 2.86 -1.27 4.25
C ASP A 72 1.36 -1.49 3.98
N LEU A 73 0.92 -1.04 2.80
CA LEU A 73 -0.48 -1.10 2.39
C LEU A 73 -0.97 -2.55 2.37
N ALA A 74 -2.14 -2.75 2.98
CA ALA A 74 -2.75 -4.05 3.17
C ALA A 74 -4.03 -4.19 2.36
N ALA A 75 -4.34 -5.42 1.95
CA ALA A 75 -5.65 -5.76 1.40
C ALA A 75 -6.76 -5.48 2.43
N PRO A 76 -8.03 -5.34 2.00
CA PRO A 76 -9.15 -5.13 2.91
C PRO A 76 -9.18 -6.15 4.08
N ASP A 77 -9.36 -5.68 5.31
CA ASP A 77 -9.66 -6.54 6.46
C ASP A 77 -11.15 -6.88 6.42
N ILE A 78 -11.49 -7.99 5.76
CA ILE A 78 -12.88 -8.36 5.46
C ILE A 78 -13.67 -8.55 6.75
N ARG A 79 -14.73 -7.75 6.88
CA ARG A 79 -15.77 -7.91 7.91
C ARG A 79 -17.12 -8.14 7.25
N LEU A 80 -17.85 -9.09 7.82
CA LEU A 80 -19.16 -9.51 7.36
C LEU A 80 -20.13 -9.50 8.54
N ALA A 81 -21.40 -9.20 8.26
CA ALA A 81 -22.50 -9.49 9.17
C ALA A 81 -23.54 -10.34 8.42
N PRO A 82 -23.76 -11.60 8.80
CA PRO A 82 -23.09 -12.31 9.89
C PRO A 82 -21.59 -12.57 9.62
N PRO A 83 -20.75 -12.68 10.67
CA PRO A 83 -19.33 -13.01 10.55
C PRO A 83 -19.09 -14.37 9.87
N ALA A 84 -17.95 -14.50 9.18
CA ALA A 84 -17.57 -15.73 8.47
C ALA A 84 -17.40 -16.95 9.41
N ASP A 85 -17.00 -16.70 10.65
CA ASP A 85 -16.81 -17.69 11.72
C ASP A 85 -18.08 -17.93 12.55
N SER A 86 -19.21 -17.28 12.19
CA SER A 86 -20.50 -17.56 12.82
C SER A 86 -20.88 -19.04 12.65
N PRO A 87 -21.23 -19.76 13.74
CA PRO A 87 -21.64 -21.16 13.64
C PRO A 87 -22.92 -21.36 12.81
N TYR A 88 -23.72 -20.30 12.66
CA TYR A 88 -24.95 -20.31 11.88
C TYR A 88 -24.72 -19.89 10.42
N GLY A 89 -23.65 -19.15 10.13
CA GLY A 89 -23.38 -18.57 8.81
C GLY A 89 -24.44 -17.56 8.38
N ALA A 90 -24.45 -17.23 7.09
CA ALA A 90 -25.51 -16.46 6.45
C ALA A 90 -26.70 -17.35 6.05
N THR A 91 -27.85 -16.72 5.91
CA THR A 91 -29.10 -17.40 5.56
C THR A 91 -29.57 -16.95 4.19
N ILE A 92 -30.01 -17.89 3.35
CA ILE A 92 -30.60 -17.59 2.03
C ILE A 92 -31.77 -16.60 2.21
N GLY A 93 -31.78 -15.57 1.37
CA GLY A 93 -32.79 -14.51 1.40
C GLY A 93 -32.57 -13.41 2.43
N PHE A 94 -31.57 -13.54 3.32
CA PHE A 94 -31.24 -12.54 4.33
C PHE A 94 -30.03 -11.68 3.90
N PRO A 95 -29.98 -10.40 4.33
CA PRO A 95 -28.89 -9.50 3.98
C PRO A 95 -27.58 -9.90 4.65
N VAL A 96 -26.50 -9.85 3.86
CA VAL A 96 -25.11 -9.90 4.30
C VAL A 96 -24.53 -8.49 4.17
N TRP A 97 -23.98 -7.93 5.25
CA TRP A 97 -23.24 -6.67 5.21
C TRP A 97 -21.77 -6.95 4.94
N MET A 98 -21.10 -6.03 4.26
CA MET A 98 -19.70 -6.17 3.86
C MET A 98 -18.97 -4.85 4.10
N TRP A 99 -17.86 -4.88 4.83
CA TRP A 99 -16.98 -3.72 5.00
C TRP A 99 -15.54 -4.17 5.26
N SER A 100 -14.60 -3.21 5.17
CA SER A 100 -13.23 -3.39 5.62
C SER A 100 -13.05 -2.74 6.99
N ALA A 101 -12.38 -3.41 7.93
CA ALA A 101 -11.93 -2.73 9.15
C ALA A 101 -10.94 -1.63 8.79
N ARG A 102 -11.05 -0.48 9.45
CA ARG A 102 -10.30 0.73 9.12
C ARG A 102 -8.96 0.75 9.86
N SER A 103 -7.88 0.92 9.12
CA SER A 103 -6.56 1.28 9.61
C SER A 103 -5.87 2.20 8.59
N GLU A 104 -4.74 2.77 8.98
CA GLU A 104 -3.88 3.54 8.06
C GLU A 104 -3.48 2.67 6.83
N SER A 105 -3.17 1.39 7.04
CA SER A 105 -2.74 0.48 5.96
C SER A 105 -3.88 -0.18 5.17
N THR A 106 -5.10 -0.30 5.70
CA THR A 106 -6.23 -0.95 4.99
C THR A 106 -7.19 0.04 4.33
N THR A 107 -7.25 1.28 4.81
CA THR A 107 -8.16 2.31 4.26
C THR A 107 -7.51 3.67 4.02
N GLY A 108 -6.42 3.96 4.73
CA GLY A 108 -5.75 5.25 4.65
C GLY A 108 -6.59 6.43 5.14
N PRO A 109 -6.15 7.67 4.88
CA PRO A 109 -4.93 7.99 4.15
C PRO A 109 -3.66 7.59 4.91
N VAL A 110 -2.59 7.23 4.18
CA VAL A 110 -1.24 6.97 4.70
C VAL A 110 -0.24 7.81 3.93
N THR A 111 0.68 8.48 4.62
CA THR A 111 1.69 9.35 4.01
C THR A 111 3.08 8.91 4.43
N ARG A 112 4.00 8.83 3.46
CA ARG A 112 5.41 8.48 3.69
C ARG A 112 6.31 9.32 2.80
N THR A 113 7.54 9.49 3.24
CA THR A 113 8.57 10.26 2.52
C THR A 113 9.82 9.41 2.35
N ALA A 114 10.46 9.53 1.19
CA ALA A 114 11.79 9.00 0.92
C ALA A 114 12.69 10.12 0.40
N SER A 115 13.98 10.04 0.74
CA SER A 115 14.96 11.08 0.43
C SER A 115 16.28 10.46 0.00
N ALA A 116 16.94 11.10 -0.97
CA ALA A 116 18.32 10.82 -1.37
C ALA A 116 19.05 12.15 -1.57
N GLY A 117 20.07 12.41 -0.74
CA GLY A 117 20.74 13.71 -0.71
C GLY A 117 19.76 14.85 -0.38
N ALA A 118 19.76 15.90 -1.21
CA ALA A 118 18.87 17.05 -1.06
C ALA A 118 17.46 16.81 -1.63
N THR A 119 17.25 15.71 -2.35
CA THR A 119 15.96 15.40 -2.99
C THR A 119 15.08 14.60 -2.04
N SER A 120 13.84 15.04 -1.85
CA SER A 120 12.83 14.32 -1.08
C SER A 120 11.53 14.22 -1.87
N VAL A 121 10.84 13.09 -1.74
CA VAL A 121 9.53 12.82 -2.35
C VAL A 121 8.58 12.30 -1.29
N THR A 122 7.39 12.87 -1.24
CA THR A 122 6.31 12.47 -0.33
C THR A 122 5.17 11.86 -1.13
N ALA A 123 4.72 10.69 -0.72
CA ALA A 123 3.59 9.98 -1.31
C ALA A 123 2.47 9.86 -0.28
N THR A 124 1.22 9.93 -0.75
CA THR A 124 0.01 9.72 0.05
C THR A 124 -0.91 8.74 -0.67
N ALA A 125 -1.30 7.66 0.01
CA ALA A 125 -2.23 6.65 -0.52
C ALA A 125 -3.55 6.68 0.23
N LYS A 126 -4.66 6.46 -0.49
CA LYS A 126 -6.01 6.33 0.08
C LYS A 126 -6.82 5.28 -0.66
N LEU A 127 -7.57 4.47 0.09
CA LEU A 127 -8.55 3.55 -0.50
C LEU A 127 -9.72 4.33 -1.09
N THR A 128 -10.04 4.08 -2.35
CA THR A 128 -11.13 4.76 -3.06
C THR A 128 -12.40 3.92 -3.10
N ARG A 129 -12.28 2.61 -3.31
CA ARG A 129 -13.39 1.67 -3.42
C ARG A 129 -12.94 0.23 -3.13
N ILE A 130 -13.90 -0.65 -2.85
CA ILE A 130 -13.68 -2.09 -2.77
C ILE A 130 -14.59 -2.78 -3.78
N THR A 131 -14.03 -3.69 -4.58
CA THR A 131 -14.81 -4.61 -5.42
C THR A 131 -14.94 -5.95 -4.70
N TRP A 132 -16.17 -6.39 -4.47
CA TRP A 132 -16.51 -7.64 -3.79
C TRP A 132 -16.99 -8.67 -4.80
N SER A 133 -16.33 -9.83 -4.86
CA SER A 133 -16.86 -11.03 -5.52
C SER A 133 -17.44 -11.96 -4.48
N MET A 134 -18.71 -12.31 -4.61
CA MET A 134 -19.46 -13.05 -3.58
C MET A 134 -19.47 -14.57 -3.78
N GLY A 135 -18.85 -15.07 -4.84
CA GLY A 135 -18.71 -16.49 -5.10
C GLY A 135 -19.95 -17.20 -5.69
N ASP A 136 -21.08 -16.51 -5.77
CA ASP A 136 -22.31 -16.97 -6.45
C ASP A 136 -22.47 -16.35 -7.86
N GLY A 137 -21.43 -15.66 -8.34
CA GLY A 137 -21.41 -14.92 -9.59
C GLY A 137 -21.71 -13.42 -9.44
N ALA A 138 -22.18 -12.96 -8.27
CA ALA A 138 -22.39 -11.55 -8.03
C ALA A 138 -21.09 -10.80 -7.75
N SER A 139 -21.02 -9.56 -8.24
CA SER A 139 -19.94 -8.61 -7.97
C SER A 139 -20.53 -7.25 -7.56
N HIS A 140 -19.96 -6.63 -6.52
CA HIS A 140 -20.40 -5.31 -6.01
C HIS A 140 -19.23 -4.36 -5.92
N VAL A 141 -19.41 -3.15 -6.46
CA VAL A 141 -18.43 -2.06 -6.32
C VAL A 141 -18.92 -1.10 -5.24
N CYS A 142 -18.20 -1.08 -4.14
CA CYS A 142 -18.48 -0.32 -2.94
C CYS A 142 -17.60 0.92 -2.86
N ALA A 143 -18.20 2.11 -2.71
CA ALA A 143 -17.42 3.33 -2.47
C ALA A 143 -16.79 3.29 -1.07
N GLY A 144 -15.48 3.56 -0.99
CA GLY A 144 -14.73 3.50 0.25
C GLY A 144 -14.77 2.11 0.93
N PRO A 145 -14.57 2.06 2.25
CA PRO A 145 -14.45 0.79 2.98
C PRO A 145 -15.79 0.14 3.38
N GLY A 146 -16.94 0.73 3.06
CA GLY A 146 -18.26 0.28 3.52
C GLY A 146 -18.59 0.68 4.97
N THR A 147 -19.87 0.54 5.34
CA THR A 147 -20.40 0.92 6.65
C THR A 147 -20.32 -0.27 7.62
N PRO A 148 -19.65 -0.11 8.78
CA PRO A 148 -19.64 -1.15 9.80
C PRO A 148 -21.05 -1.51 10.27
N PHE A 149 -21.29 -2.80 10.47
CA PHE A 149 -22.53 -3.27 11.07
C PHE A 149 -22.64 -2.83 12.54
N ALA A 150 -23.87 -2.50 12.96
CA ALA A 150 -24.23 -2.23 14.34
C ALA A 150 -25.46 -3.08 14.73
N GLU A 151 -25.51 -3.57 15.96
CA GLU A 151 -26.52 -4.54 16.40
C GLU A 151 -27.96 -4.02 16.30
N ASP A 152 -28.16 -2.72 16.50
CA ASP A 152 -29.44 -2.02 16.33
C ASP A 152 -29.95 -2.02 14.87
N ARG A 153 -29.11 -2.47 13.92
CA ARG A 153 -29.42 -2.62 12.49
C ARG A 153 -29.60 -4.08 12.07
N ALA A 154 -29.68 -5.01 13.02
CA ALA A 154 -29.90 -6.43 12.73
C ALA A 154 -31.11 -6.64 11.82
N GLY A 155 -30.92 -7.44 10.76
CA GLY A 155 -31.95 -7.74 9.76
C GLY A 155 -32.17 -6.67 8.68
N LEU A 156 -31.60 -5.47 8.83
CA LEU A 156 -31.66 -4.44 7.79
C LEU A 156 -30.60 -4.69 6.71
N ARG A 157 -30.77 -4.09 5.53
CA ARG A 157 -29.73 -4.03 4.50
C ARG A 157 -28.67 -3.00 4.87
N SER A 158 -27.43 -3.26 4.48
CA SER A 158 -26.35 -2.27 4.57
C SER A 158 -26.72 -1.02 3.76
N PRO A 159 -26.43 0.19 4.26
CA PRO A 159 -26.72 1.42 3.53
C PRO A 159 -25.86 1.62 2.28
N ASP A 160 -24.68 0.97 2.21
CA ASP A 160 -23.73 1.14 1.10
C ASP A 160 -23.26 -0.18 0.49
N CYS A 161 -23.05 -1.21 1.29
CA CYS A 161 -22.38 -2.43 0.88
C CYS A 161 -23.00 -3.68 1.50
N GLY A 162 -23.83 -4.36 0.72
CA GLY A 162 -24.40 -5.64 1.12
C GLY A 162 -24.79 -6.53 -0.06
N HIS A 163 -25.10 -7.78 0.26
CA HIS A 163 -25.48 -8.79 -0.70
C HIS A 163 -26.56 -9.71 -0.11
N VAL A 164 -27.30 -10.42 -0.96
CA VAL A 164 -28.28 -11.44 -0.56
C VAL A 164 -28.08 -12.67 -1.42
N TYR A 165 -27.73 -13.78 -0.80
CA TYR A 165 -27.64 -15.06 -1.47
C TYR A 165 -29.04 -15.65 -1.69
N LEU A 166 -29.29 -16.15 -2.90
CA LEU A 166 -30.55 -16.80 -3.27
C LEU A 166 -30.43 -18.33 -3.40
N THR A 167 -29.21 -18.85 -3.33
CA THR A 167 -28.91 -20.28 -3.47
C THR A 167 -27.92 -20.71 -2.40
N LYS A 168 -27.83 -22.03 -2.18
CA LYS A 168 -26.80 -22.61 -1.31
C LYS A 168 -25.53 -22.92 -2.10
N PRO A 169 -24.35 -22.75 -1.49
CA PRO A 169 -23.09 -23.18 -2.09
C PRO A 169 -23.02 -24.71 -2.14
N SER A 170 -22.49 -25.26 -3.24
CA SER A 170 -22.27 -26.70 -3.38
C SER A 170 -21.26 -27.24 -2.35
N ALA A 171 -20.26 -26.44 -2.00
CA ALA A 171 -19.20 -26.77 -1.04
C ALA A 171 -19.46 -26.24 0.38
N GLY A 172 -20.71 -25.92 0.73
CA GLY A 172 -21.11 -25.47 2.07
C GLY A 172 -20.77 -24.01 2.43
N ALA A 173 -19.87 -23.35 1.69
CA ALA A 173 -19.56 -21.93 1.81
C ALA A 173 -19.22 -21.31 0.44
N PHE A 174 -19.58 -20.03 0.25
CA PHE A 174 -19.15 -19.26 -0.91
C PHE A 174 -17.76 -18.65 -0.67
N PRO A 175 -16.84 -18.69 -1.66
CA PRO A 175 -15.60 -17.93 -1.59
C PRO A 175 -15.89 -16.45 -1.84
N ILE A 176 -15.45 -15.60 -0.92
CA ILE A 176 -15.56 -14.15 -1.05
C ILE A 176 -14.17 -13.59 -1.34
N ALA A 177 -14.08 -12.66 -2.29
CA ALA A 177 -12.88 -11.88 -2.56
C ALA A 177 -13.21 -10.39 -2.43
N ALA A 178 -12.36 -9.64 -1.73
CA ALA A 178 -12.45 -8.20 -1.61
C ALA A 178 -11.19 -7.57 -2.19
N THR A 179 -11.33 -6.84 -3.29
CA THR A 179 -10.23 -6.10 -3.94
C THR A 179 -10.35 -4.64 -3.58
N GLY A 180 -9.43 -4.15 -2.74
CA GLY A 180 -9.30 -2.75 -2.40
C GLY A 180 -8.52 -1.99 -3.47
N HIS A 181 -9.12 -0.93 -4.00
CA HIS A 181 -8.53 -0.08 -5.03
C HIS A 181 -7.97 1.20 -4.39
N TRP A 182 -6.65 1.36 -4.45
CA TRP A 182 -5.93 2.49 -3.88
C TRP A 182 -5.56 3.50 -4.95
N GLU A 183 -5.70 4.78 -4.59
CA GLU A 183 -5.12 5.89 -5.33
C GLU A 183 -3.96 6.45 -4.52
N ILE A 184 -2.82 6.64 -5.19
CA ILE A 184 -1.58 7.09 -4.59
C ILE A 184 -1.13 8.32 -5.36
N ASN A 185 -0.91 9.42 -4.66
CA ASN A 185 -0.42 10.67 -5.23
C ASN A 185 0.89 11.06 -4.55
N TRP A 186 1.88 11.48 -5.33
CA TRP A 186 3.19 11.85 -4.80
C TRP A 186 3.75 13.11 -5.45
N SER A 187 4.60 13.81 -4.70
CA SER A 187 5.29 15.01 -5.15
C SER A 187 6.64 15.19 -4.46
N GLY A 188 7.59 15.79 -5.19
CA GLY A 188 8.92 16.11 -4.69
C GLY A 188 10.00 16.02 -5.76
N GLY A 189 11.18 16.59 -5.50
CA GLY A 189 12.28 16.60 -6.47
C GLY A 189 11.96 17.30 -7.80
N GLY A 190 11.02 18.26 -7.79
CA GLY A 190 10.57 18.96 -8.99
C GLY A 190 9.57 18.18 -9.87
N ALA A 191 9.09 17.02 -9.40
CA ALA A 191 8.13 16.18 -10.11
C ALA A 191 6.91 15.85 -9.24
N THR A 192 5.86 15.40 -9.91
CA THR A 192 4.63 14.85 -9.31
C THR A 192 4.20 13.63 -10.09
N GLY A 193 3.48 12.72 -9.46
CA GLY A 193 2.90 11.55 -10.12
C GLY A 193 1.75 10.94 -9.34
N SER A 194 1.07 10.02 -10.01
CA SER A 194 0.02 9.21 -9.41
C SER A 194 0.14 7.75 -9.84
N GLU A 195 -0.24 6.86 -8.94
CA GLU A 195 -0.22 5.41 -9.14
C GLU A 195 -1.50 4.81 -8.56
N ALA A 196 -1.95 3.72 -9.18
CA ALA A 196 -3.06 2.92 -8.67
C ALA A 196 -2.55 1.55 -8.25
N MET A 197 -3.11 1.01 -7.17
CA MET A 197 -2.75 -0.31 -6.68
C MET A 197 -3.98 -1.06 -6.20
N ASP A 198 -4.03 -2.35 -6.55
CA ASP A 198 -5.10 -3.26 -6.15
C ASP A 198 -4.56 -4.32 -5.21
N LEU A 199 -5.21 -4.46 -4.05
CA LEU A 199 -4.87 -5.46 -3.03
C LEU A 199 -6.09 -6.32 -2.74
N THR A 200 -5.95 -7.64 -2.86
CA THR A 200 -7.07 -8.58 -2.69
C THR A 200 -6.87 -9.45 -1.45
N SER A 201 -7.93 -9.59 -0.66
CA SER A 201 -8.05 -10.57 0.42
C SER A 201 -9.25 -11.47 0.18
N ASN A 202 -9.26 -12.62 0.86
CA ASN A 202 -10.28 -13.65 0.67
C ASN A 202 -10.81 -14.15 2.00
N THR A 203 -12.08 -14.56 2.01
CA THR A 203 -12.70 -15.31 3.11
C THR A 203 -13.72 -16.30 2.55
N ARG A 204 -14.35 -17.09 3.42
CA ARG A 204 -15.41 -18.03 3.05
C ARG A 204 -16.60 -17.81 3.98
N LEU A 205 -17.79 -17.67 3.41
CA LEU A 205 -19.01 -17.50 4.18
C LEU A 205 -19.91 -18.74 4.02
N PRO A 206 -20.14 -19.51 5.09
CA PRO A 206 -21.16 -20.55 5.09
C PRO A 206 -22.54 -19.94 4.84
N VAL A 207 -23.32 -20.53 3.93
CA VAL A 207 -24.69 -20.09 3.62
C VAL A 207 -25.65 -21.26 3.71
N ARG A 208 -26.76 -21.07 4.44
CA ARG A 208 -27.73 -22.12 4.75
C ARG A 208 -29.15 -21.69 4.42
N GLU A 209 -30.00 -22.68 4.15
CA GLU A 209 -31.45 -22.50 4.10
C GLU A 209 -32.07 -22.72 5.49
N ILE A 210 -33.12 -21.99 5.83
CA ILE A 210 -33.94 -22.31 7.00
C ILE A 210 -34.79 -23.54 6.63
N ARG A 211 -34.59 -24.65 7.35
CA ARG A 211 -35.52 -25.79 7.31
C ARG A 211 -36.25 -25.91 8.62
N THR A 212 -37.57 -25.75 8.57
CA THR A 212 -38.46 -26.13 9.67
C THR A 212 -38.66 -27.66 9.64
N LEU A 213 -38.26 -28.35 10.70
CA LEU A 213 -38.67 -29.72 10.95
C LEU A 213 -40.09 -29.68 11.51
N ASN A 214 -41.08 -30.00 10.68
CA ASN A 214 -42.43 -30.24 11.19
C ASN A 214 -42.47 -31.69 11.68
N SER A 215 -42.06 -31.94 12.92
CA SER A 215 -42.28 -33.24 13.56
C SER A 215 -43.75 -33.36 13.91
N GLY A 216 -44.57 -33.75 12.92
CA GLY A 216 -45.93 -34.19 13.14
C GLY A 216 -45.90 -35.42 14.03
N ALA A 217 -46.22 -35.24 15.31
CA ALA A 217 -46.58 -36.33 16.19
C ALA A 217 -47.82 -37.01 15.62
N GLY A 218 -47.62 -38.08 14.86
CA GLY A 218 -48.68 -39.01 14.51
C GLY A 218 -49.21 -39.63 15.81
N ARG A 219 -50.39 -39.19 16.23
CA ARG A 219 -51.18 -39.90 17.24
C ARG A 219 -51.69 -41.19 16.60
N SER A 220 -51.28 -42.31 17.17
CA SER A 220 -51.89 -43.64 17.02
C SER A 220 -53.32 -43.66 17.51
#